data_AF-A0A067KMZ4-F1
#
_entry.id   AF-A0A067KMZ4-F1
#
_cell.length_a   1.000
_cell.length_b   1.000
_cell.length_c   1.000
_cell.angle_alpha   90.00
_cell.angle_beta   90.00
_cell.angle_gamma   90.00
#
_symmetry.space_group_name_H-M   'P 1'
#
loop_
_entity.id
_entity.type
_entity.pdbx_description
1 polymer ?
#
loop_
_entity_poly.entity_id
_entity_poly.type
_entity_poly.pdbx_seq_one_letter_code
_entity_poly.pdbx_strand_id
1 'polypeptide(L)'
;MDDNFTTIVNVGRWGRSVYINIQKFVQFQLTVNVVALMINFISACASGDAPLTTVQLLWVNLIMDTLGALALATEPPNDGLMKRPPIGRNVNFITKIMWRNIIGQSIYQIVVLVVLQFHGERLLKLTGSDARETHNTFIFNTFVFCQVFNEINSRDMEKINVFQRVFDSWVFLGVIFSTVAFQIIMVELLGTFADTVPLSWELWLASVLIGAASLVIAVVLKCIPVQSTNADQISDHHHVYQPLPSGPDMA
;
A
#
# COMPACT_ATOMS: atom_id res chain seq x y z
N MET A 1 14.22 -12.43 31.27
CA MET A 1 14.88 -13.57 30.60
C MET A 1 14.39 -14.74 31.38
N ASP A 2 13.31 -15.35 30.91
CA ASP A 2 12.50 -16.26 31.69
C ASP A 2 12.51 -17.59 30.93
N ASP A 3 12.98 -18.67 31.57
CA ASP A 3 13.18 -20.01 31.00
C ASP A 3 11.87 -20.76 30.72
N ASN A 4 10.90 -20.05 30.13
CA ASN A 4 9.58 -20.56 29.82
C ASN A 4 9.43 -20.79 28.31
N PHE A 5 8.97 -21.98 27.92
CA PHE A 5 8.64 -22.30 26.52
C PHE A 5 7.62 -21.32 25.91
N THR A 6 6.81 -20.66 26.74
CA THR A 6 5.90 -19.58 26.32
C THR A 6 6.66 -18.38 25.70
N THR A 7 7.85 -18.05 26.19
CA THR A 7 8.71 -16.99 25.64
C THR A 7 9.13 -17.32 24.22
N ILE A 8 9.51 -18.58 23.95
CA ILE A 8 9.92 -19.04 22.61
C ILE A 8 8.75 -18.94 21.62
N VAL A 9 7.55 -19.36 22.03
CA VAL A 9 6.34 -19.25 21.21
C VAL A 9 5.97 -17.79 20.92
N ASN A 10 6.10 -16.92 21.93
CA ASN A 10 5.85 -15.49 21.76
C ASN A 10 6.84 -14.84 20.78
N VAL A 11 8.13 -15.17 20.87
CA VAL A 11 9.14 -14.70 19.90
C VAL A 11 8.81 -15.19 18.48
N GLY A 12 8.41 -16.45 18.33
CA GLY A 12 7.96 -16.99 17.03
C GLY A 12 6.74 -16.25 16.47
N ARG A 13 5.77 -15.90 17.32
CA ARG A 13 4.58 -15.11 16.92
C ARG A 13 4.98 -13.71 16.45
N TRP A 14 5.85 -13.03 17.17
CA TRP A 14 6.37 -11.71 16.79
C TRP A 14 7.20 -11.76 15.51
N GLY A 15 8.06 -12.77 15.34
CA GLY A 15 8.84 -12.95 14.10
C GLY A 15 7.96 -13.13 12.86
N ARG A 16 6.87 -13.91 12.96
CA ARG A 16 5.87 -14.04 11.87
C ARG A 16 5.15 -12.72 11.59
N SER A 17 4.85 -11.95 12.63
CA SER A 17 4.22 -10.64 12.48
C SER A 17 5.12 -9.67 11.72
N VAL A 18 6.38 -9.57 12.12
CA VAL A 18 7.38 -8.72 11.45
C VAL A 18 7.52 -9.08 9.98
N TYR A 19 7.65 -10.37 9.65
CA TYR A 19 7.75 -10.81 8.25
C TYR A 19 6.55 -10.34 7.41
N ILE A 20 5.33 -10.53 7.93
CA ILE A 20 4.10 -10.13 7.24
C ILE A 20 4.00 -8.60 7.15
N ASN A 21 4.41 -7.86 8.18
CA ASN A 21 4.43 -6.40 8.16
C ASN A 21 5.40 -5.87 7.09
N ILE A 22 6.58 -6.49 6.93
CA ILE A 22 7.53 -6.15 5.85
C ILE A 22 6.90 -6.45 4.49
N GLN A 23 6.20 -7.58 4.32
CA GLN A 23 5.50 -7.87 3.06
C GLN A 23 4.45 -6.79 2.72
N LYS A 24 3.64 -6.35 3.69
CA LYS A 24 2.67 -5.27 3.49
C LYS A 24 3.35 -3.97 3.07
N PHE A 25 4.44 -3.61 3.76
CA PHE A 25 5.24 -2.44 3.42
C PHE A 25 5.78 -2.52 1.98
N VAL A 26 6.37 -3.66 1.60
CA VAL A 26 6.89 -3.85 0.23
C VAL A 26 5.77 -3.79 -0.80
N GLN A 27 4.58 -4.35 -0.51
CA GLN A 27 3.41 -4.24 -1.39
C GLN A 27 3.02 -2.78 -1.63
N PHE A 28 2.95 -2.00 -0.55
CA PHE A 28 2.63 -0.58 -0.59
C PHE A 28 3.68 0.20 -1.40
N GLN A 29 4.96 0.09 -0.99
CA GLN A 29 6.09 0.78 -1.58
C GLN A 29 6.23 0.49 -3.08
N LEU A 30 6.09 -0.77 -3.49
CA LEU A 30 6.20 -1.14 -4.91
C LEU A 30 5.06 -0.52 -5.73
N THR A 31 3.84 -0.47 -5.18
CA THR A 31 2.68 0.14 -5.86
C THR A 31 2.90 1.63 -6.07
N VAL A 32 3.31 2.36 -5.03
CA VAL A 32 3.60 3.82 -5.09
C VAL A 32 4.65 4.09 -6.16
N ASN A 33 5.78 3.37 -6.11
CA ASN A 33 6.89 3.55 -7.04
C ASN A 33 6.51 3.26 -8.49
N VAL A 34 5.80 2.14 -8.74
CA VAL A 34 5.35 1.80 -10.09
C VAL A 34 4.42 2.90 -10.63
N VAL A 35 3.45 3.36 -9.84
CA VAL A 35 2.52 4.41 -10.30
C VAL A 35 3.26 5.72 -10.56
N ALA A 36 4.11 6.15 -9.64
CA ALA A 36 4.89 7.40 -9.75
C ALA A 36 5.81 7.40 -10.98
N LEU A 37 6.49 6.29 -11.25
CA LEU A 37 7.36 6.16 -12.42
C LEU A 37 6.54 6.15 -13.71
N MET A 38 5.45 5.38 -13.76
CA MET A 38 4.65 5.23 -14.97
C MET A 38 3.91 6.51 -15.35
N ILE A 39 3.34 7.25 -14.39
CA ILE A 39 2.63 8.51 -14.71
C ILE A 39 3.59 9.56 -15.28
N ASN A 40 4.77 9.71 -14.67
CA ASN A 40 5.77 10.66 -15.15
C ASN A 40 6.33 10.25 -16.52
N PHE A 41 6.59 8.95 -16.71
CA PHE A 41 7.05 8.43 -17.99
C PHE A 41 6.03 8.67 -19.11
N ILE A 42 4.76 8.28 -18.89
CA ILE A 42 3.69 8.44 -19.88
C ILE A 42 3.47 9.91 -20.21
N SER A 43 3.44 10.78 -19.20
CA SER A 43 3.24 12.22 -19.42
C SER A 43 4.44 12.87 -20.14
N ALA A 44 5.67 12.53 -19.76
CA ALA A 44 6.86 13.04 -20.43
C ALA A 44 6.89 12.62 -21.91
N CYS A 45 6.49 11.39 -22.23
CA CYS A 45 6.42 10.92 -23.62
C CYS A 45 5.33 11.61 -24.45
N ALA A 46 4.21 11.99 -23.84
CA ALA A 46 3.06 12.52 -24.56
C ALA A 46 3.02 14.06 -24.64
N SER A 47 3.34 14.72 -23.53
CA SER A 47 3.22 16.17 -23.37
C SER A 47 4.57 16.88 -23.22
N GLY A 48 5.67 16.14 -23.04
CA GLY A 48 7.01 16.70 -22.80
C GLY A 48 7.26 17.14 -21.35
N ASP A 49 6.19 17.35 -20.57
CA ASP A 49 6.25 17.74 -19.16
C ASP A 49 5.69 16.65 -18.24
N ALA A 50 6.32 16.48 -17.09
CA ALA A 50 5.87 15.59 -16.03
C ALA A 50 4.89 16.32 -15.09
N PRO A 51 3.76 15.68 -14.69
CA PRO A 51 2.76 16.33 -13.85
C PRO A 51 3.19 16.42 -12.39
N LEU A 52 4.10 15.53 -11.98
CA LEU A 52 4.66 15.51 -10.64
C LEU A 52 6.08 16.09 -10.69
N THR A 53 6.32 17.12 -9.90
CA THR A 53 7.66 17.71 -9.81
C THR A 53 8.60 16.82 -9.00
N THR A 54 9.90 17.01 -9.17
CA THR A 54 10.92 16.29 -8.39
C THR A 54 10.73 16.46 -6.89
N VAL A 55 10.33 17.65 -6.44
CA VAL A 55 10.08 17.94 -5.02
C VAL A 55 8.85 17.18 -4.51
N GLN A 56 7.78 17.13 -5.29
CA GLN A 56 6.56 16.38 -4.96
C GLN A 56 6.84 14.87 -4.86
N LEU A 57 7.65 14.32 -5.77
CA LEU A 57 8.08 12.92 -5.70
C LEU A 57 8.99 12.65 -4.51
N LEU A 58 9.88 13.57 -4.18
CA LEU A 58 10.73 13.47 -2.99
C LEU A 58 9.88 13.46 -1.72
N TRP A 59 8.88 14.34 -1.63
CA TRP A 59 7.94 14.39 -0.51
C TRP A 59 7.24 13.05 -0.29
N VAL A 60 6.70 12.44 -1.36
CA VAL A 60 6.01 11.14 -1.26
C VAL A 60 6.99 10.04 -0.84
N ASN A 61 8.14 9.92 -1.53
CA ASN A 61 9.10 8.85 -1.26
C ASN A 61 9.84 8.99 0.09
N LEU A 62 10.02 10.20 0.59
CA LEU A 62 10.78 10.45 1.82
C LEU A 62 9.90 10.50 3.05
N ILE A 63 8.76 11.18 2.98
CA ILE A 63 7.97 11.47 4.18
C ILE A 63 6.74 10.57 4.24
N MET A 64 5.91 10.57 3.19
CA MET A 64 4.71 9.73 3.19
C MET A 64 5.05 8.25 3.29
N ASP A 65 5.99 7.77 2.48
CA ASP A 65 6.39 6.37 2.48
C ASP A 65 7.05 5.96 3.81
N THR A 66 7.83 6.84 4.44
CA THR A 66 8.42 6.56 5.75
C THR A 66 7.36 6.49 6.85
N LEU A 67 6.39 7.41 6.83
CA LEU A 67 5.27 7.39 7.78
C LEU A 67 4.40 6.14 7.58
N GLY A 68 4.09 5.78 6.33
CA GLY A 68 3.34 4.56 6.01
C GLY A 68 4.12 3.28 6.37
N ALA A 69 5.43 3.27 6.16
CA ALA A 69 6.31 2.20 6.60
C ALA A 69 6.24 2.02 8.12
N LEU A 70 6.29 3.11 8.88
CA LEU A 70 6.15 3.09 10.33
C LEU A 70 4.78 2.54 10.75
N ALA A 71 3.70 2.97 10.10
CA ALA A 71 2.34 2.51 10.40
C ALA A 71 2.18 1.00 10.16
N LEU A 72 2.70 0.49 9.03
CA LEU A 72 2.61 -0.92 8.66
C LEU A 72 3.57 -1.80 9.47
N ALA A 73 4.76 -1.29 9.82
CA ALA A 73 5.76 -2.05 10.58
C ALA A 73 5.36 -2.26 12.05
N THR A 74 4.68 -1.29 12.65
CA THR A 74 4.31 -1.28 14.08
C THR A 74 3.02 -2.03 14.40
N GLU A 75 2.42 -2.70 13.42
CA GLU A 75 1.19 -3.45 13.65
C GLU A 75 1.41 -4.67 14.58
N PRO A 76 0.60 -4.80 15.65
CA PRO A 76 0.73 -5.89 16.59
C PRO A 76 0.32 -7.24 15.98
N PRO A 77 0.84 -8.37 16.50
CA PRO A 77 0.50 -9.70 16.03
C PRO A 77 -1.00 -9.98 16.19
N ASN A 78 -1.62 -10.42 15.10
CA ASN A 78 -3.03 -10.80 15.05
C ASN A 78 -3.23 -12.27 15.45
N ASP A 79 -4.24 -12.60 16.26
CA ASP A 79 -4.50 -13.99 16.69
C ASP A 79 -4.80 -14.96 15.54
N GLY A 80 -5.31 -14.45 14.41
CA GLY A 80 -5.50 -15.22 13.19
C GLY A 80 -4.20 -15.63 12.48
N LEU A 81 -3.05 -15.06 12.86
CA LEU A 81 -1.74 -15.34 12.24
C LEU A 81 -1.27 -16.78 12.52
N MET A 82 -1.58 -17.28 13.72
CA MET A 82 -1.17 -18.62 14.15
C MET A 82 -1.99 -19.74 13.49
N LYS A 83 -3.19 -19.43 13.00
CA LYS A 83 -4.04 -20.38 12.26
C LYS A 83 -3.56 -20.63 10.83
N ARG A 84 -2.62 -19.81 10.33
CA ARG A 84 -2.04 -19.97 8.98
C ARG A 84 -0.89 -20.97 9.01
N PRO A 85 -0.70 -21.78 7.97
CA PRO A 85 0.45 -22.67 7.86
C PRO A 85 1.77 -21.87 7.91
N PRO A 86 2.87 -22.49 8.40
CA PRO A 86 4.17 -21.85 8.43
C PRO A 86 4.64 -21.51 7.01
N ILE A 87 5.37 -20.40 6.89
CA ILE A 87 5.92 -19.93 5.62
C ILE A 87 7.10 -20.84 5.27
N GLY A 88 7.01 -21.54 4.14
CA GLY A 88 8.07 -22.46 3.69
C GLY A 88 9.35 -21.70 3.30
N ARG A 89 10.53 -22.31 3.47
CA ARG A 89 11.82 -21.68 3.11
C ARG A 89 11.96 -21.34 1.61
N ASN A 90 11.22 -22.01 0.74
CA ASN A 90 11.29 -21.87 -0.72
C ASN A 90 10.12 -21.08 -1.33
N VAL A 91 9.38 -20.31 -0.53
CA VAL A 91 8.29 -19.48 -1.06
C VAL A 91 8.78 -18.10 -1.44
N ASN A 92 8.29 -17.59 -2.57
CA ASN A 92 8.64 -16.24 -3.03
C ASN A 92 8.21 -15.19 -2.00
N PHE A 93 9.10 -14.24 -1.69
CA PHE A 93 8.82 -13.14 -0.76
C PHE A 93 7.61 -12.30 -1.21
N ILE A 94 7.51 -12.02 -2.52
CA ILE A 94 6.33 -11.39 -3.12
C ILE A 94 5.39 -12.50 -3.59
N THR A 95 4.27 -12.67 -2.89
CA THR A 95 3.29 -13.71 -3.21
C THR A 95 2.48 -13.34 -4.46
N LYS A 96 1.85 -14.33 -5.11
CA LYS A 96 0.93 -14.08 -6.24
C LYS A 96 -0.24 -13.16 -5.85
N ILE A 97 -0.67 -13.23 -4.59
CA ILE A 97 -1.73 -12.39 -4.02
C ILE A 97 -1.27 -10.93 -3.96
N MET A 98 -0.04 -10.69 -3.50
CA MET A 98 0.57 -9.35 -3.52
C MET A 98 0.68 -8.82 -4.94
N TRP A 99 1.15 -9.64 -5.89
CA TRP A 99 1.24 -9.25 -7.30
C TRP A 99 -0.11 -8.83 -7.89
N ARG A 100 -1.18 -9.59 -7.64
CA ARG A 100 -2.54 -9.19 -8.05
C ARG A 100 -2.92 -7.82 -7.48
N ASN A 101 -2.67 -7.61 -6.18
CA ASN A 101 -3.02 -6.35 -5.53
C ASN A 101 -2.21 -5.18 -6.09
N ILE A 102 -0.90 -5.35 -6.26
CA ILE A 102 0.02 -4.33 -6.80
C ILE A 102 -0.38 -3.98 -8.24
N ILE A 103 -0.47 -4.97 -9.13
CA ILE A 103 -0.81 -4.73 -10.54
C ILE A 103 -2.20 -4.09 -10.65
N GLY A 104 -3.19 -4.61 -9.94
CA GLY A 104 -4.56 -4.11 -10.02
C GLY A 104 -4.68 -2.66 -9.52
N GLN A 105 -4.03 -2.32 -8.39
CA GLN A 105 -4.00 -0.96 -7.87
C GLN A 105 -3.21 -0.02 -8.78
N SER A 106 -2.04 -0.45 -9.25
CA SER A 106 -1.22 0.36 -10.16
C SER A 106 -1.95 0.65 -11.46
N ILE A 107 -2.63 -0.32 -12.08
CA ILE A 107 -3.42 -0.09 -13.30
C ILE A 107 -4.51 0.94 -13.06
N TYR A 108 -5.29 0.80 -11.97
CA TYR A 108 -6.33 1.77 -11.64
C TYR A 108 -5.76 3.18 -11.49
N GLN A 109 -4.73 3.34 -10.66
CA GLN A 109 -4.14 4.65 -10.39
C GLN A 109 -3.50 5.27 -11.64
N ILE A 110 -2.79 4.48 -12.45
CA ILE A 110 -2.22 4.94 -13.72
C ILE A 110 -3.34 5.41 -14.65
N VAL A 111 -4.40 4.64 -14.84
CA VAL A 111 -5.52 5.02 -15.71
C VAL A 111 -6.17 6.31 -15.24
N VAL A 112 -6.49 6.41 -13.94
CA VAL A 112 -7.11 7.61 -13.37
C VAL A 112 -6.21 8.83 -13.54
N LEU A 113 -4.93 8.73 -13.20
CA LEU A 113 -4.00 9.87 -13.28
C LEU A 113 -3.71 10.26 -14.73
N VAL A 114 -3.62 9.31 -15.65
CA VAL A 114 -3.49 9.58 -17.09
C VAL A 114 -4.74 10.25 -17.64
N VAL A 115 -5.94 9.78 -17.26
CA VAL A 115 -7.19 10.43 -17.66
C VAL A 115 -7.26 11.84 -17.10
N LEU A 116 -6.89 12.06 -15.84
CA LEU A 116 -6.78 13.39 -15.27
C LEU A 116 -5.73 14.23 -16.00
N GLN A 117 -4.59 13.66 -16.38
CA GLN A 117 -3.55 14.39 -17.11
C GLN A 117 -4.03 14.92 -18.46
N PHE A 118 -4.72 14.10 -19.26
CA PHE A 118 -5.14 14.50 -20.61
C PHE A 118 -6.53 15.16 -20.68
N HIS A 119 -7.44 14.79 -19.78
CA HIS A 119 -8.84 15.24 -19.82
C HIS A 119 -9.25 16.06 -18.60
N GLY A 120 -8.37 16.23 -17.61
CA GLY A 120 -8.66 16.91 -16.35
C GLY A 120 -9.07 18.37 -16.53
N GLU A 121 -8.38 19.13 -17.39
CA GLU A 121 -8.73 20.53 -17.65
C GLU A 121 -10.17 20.68 -18.16
N ARG A 122 -10.58 19.80 -19.10
CA ARG A 122 -11.94 19.79 -19.65
C ARG A 122 -12.98 19.28 -18.65
N LEU A 123 -12.61 18.28 -17.84
CA LEU A 123 -13.51 17.68 -16.85
C LEU A 123 -13.78 18.63 -15.68
N LEU A 124 -12.77 19.36 -15.25
CA LEU A 124 -12.82 20.32 -14.14
C LEU A 124 -13.25 21.73 -14.56
N LYS A 125 -13.45 21.95 -15.87
CA LYS A 125 -13.84 23.25 -16.46
C LYS A 125 -12.93 24.41 -16.01
N LEU A 126 -11.64 24.13 -15.84
CA LEU A 126 -10.67 25.13 -15.40
C LEU A 126 -10.52 26.18 -16.50
N THR A 127 -10.91 27.41 -16.21
CA THR A 127 -10.87 28.53 -17.16
C THR A 127 -10.09 29.67 -16.50
N GLY A 128 -8.88 29.98 -16.98
CA GLY A 128 -8.04 31.04 -16.41
C GLY A 128 -6.55 30.90 -16.76
N SER A 129 -5.75 31.90 -16.38
CA SER A 129 -4.28 31.87 -16.52
C SER A 129 -3.63 30.78 -15.66
N ASP A 130 -4.24 30.45 -14.53
CA ASP A 130 -3.67 29.57 -13.50
C ASP A 130 -4.19 28.13 -13.62
N ALA A 131 -4.89 27.82 -14.72
CA ALA A 131 -5.55 26.53 -14.94
C ALA A 131 -4.55 25.37 -14.94
N ARG A 132 -3.37 25.55 -15.54
CA ARG A 132 -2.33 24.52 -15.65
C ARG A 132 -1.67 24.21 -14.31
N GLU A 133 -1.40 25.24 -13.50
CA GLU A 133 -0.83 25.05 -12.14
C GLU A 133 -1.84 24.39 -11.21
N THR A 134 -3.11 24.80 -11.29
CA THR A 134 -4.22 24.18 -10.55
C THR A 134 -4.40 22.72 -10.93
N HIS A 135 -4.31 22.42 -12.24
CA HIS A 135 -4.43 21.06 -12.78
C HIS A 135 -3.30 20.14 -12.30
N ASN A 136 -2.04 20.59 -12.38
CA ASN A 136 -0.89 19.84 -11.86
C ASN A 136 -1.01 19.60 -10.34
N THR A 137 -1.40 20.64 -9.58
CA THR A 137 -1.60 20.50 -8.14
C THR A 137 -2.73 19.51 -7.81
N PHE A 138 -3.82 19.53 -8.58
CA PHE A 138 -4.91 18.57 -8.40
C PHE A 138 -4.48 17.14 -8.70
N ILE A 139 -3.63 16.91 -9.70
CA ILE A 139 -3.06 15.59 -9.99
C ILE A 139 -2.17 15.13 -8.84
N PHE A 140 -1.28 16.00 -8.35
CA PHE A 140 -0.46 15.71 -7.18
C PHE A 140 -1.32 15.36 -5.96
N ASN A 141 -2.33 16.16 -5.65
CA ASN A 141 -3.22 15.93 -4.50
C ASN A 141 -3.98 14.61 -4.64
N THR A 142 -4.50 14.32 -5.83
CA THR A 142 -5.18 13.05 -6.13
C THR A 142 -4.24 11.86 -5.99
N PHE A 143 -3.00 11.98 -6.47
CA PHE A 143 -1.98 10.95 -6.31
C PHE A 143 -1.69 10.65 -4.84
N VAL A 144 -1.53 11.69 -4.01
CA VAL A 144 -1.31 11.54 -2.57
C VAL A 144 -2.49 10.83 -1.90
N PHE A 145 -3.72 11.23 -2.17
CA PHE A 145 -4.88 10.55 -1.59
C PHE A 145 -5.01 9.10 -2.06
N CYS A 146 -4.72 8.80 -3.33
CA CYS A 146 -4.62 7.43 -3.81
C CYS A 146 -3.61 6.61 -2.99
N GLN A 147 -2.48 7.18 -2.59
CA GLN A 147 -1.51 6.48 -1.73
C GLN A 147 -2.02 6.27 -0.31
N VAL A 148 -2.65 7.27 0.31
CA VAL A 148 -3.28 7.12 1.64
C VAL A 148 -4.29 5.96 1.65
N PHE A 149 -5.12 5.86 0.61
CA PHE A 149 -6.08 4.75 0.51
C PHE A 149 -5.44 3.41 0.13
N ASN A 150 -4.37 3.43 -0.67
CA ASN A 150 -3.59 2.23 -0.95
C ASN A 150 -2.84 1.69 0.27
N GLU A 151 -2.41 2.56 1.19
CA GLU A 151 -1.84 2.21 2.49
C GLU A 151 -2.86 1.43 3.32
N ILE A 152 -4.07 1.97 3.42
CA ILE A 152 -5.21 1.30 4.07
C ILE A 152 -5.42 -0.08 3.44
N ASN A 153 -5.48 -0.17 2.11
CA ASN A 153 -5.67 -1.45 1.42
C ASN A 153 -4.53 -2.45 1.66
N SER A 154 -3.28 -1.99 1.69
CA SER A 154 -2.08 -2.83 1.86
C SER A 154 -1.96 -3.42 3.26
N ARG A 155 -2.69 -2.86 4.23
CA ARG A 155 -2.76 -3.35 5.61
C ARG A 155 -3.26 -4.79 5.74
N ASP A 156 -4.13 -5.26 4.86
CA ASP A 156 -4.60 -6.64 4.84
C ASP A 156 -4.58 -7.17 3.39
N MET A 157 -3.62 -8.04 3.06
CA MET A 157 -3.37 -8.49 1.69
C MET A 157 -4.50 -9.38 1.11
N GLU A 158 -5.23 -10.10 1.98
CA GLU A 158 -6.24 -11.09 1.58
C GLU A 158 -7.66 -10.74 2.01
N LYS A 159 -7.82 -10.05 3.15
CA LYS A 159 -9.15 -9.79 3.71
C LYS A 159 -9.83 -8.62 3.01
N ILE A 160 -11.12 -8.80 2.76
CA ILE A 160 -12.01 -7.80 2.15
C ILE A 160 -12.35 -6.68 3.15
N ASN A 161 -12.51 -7.02 4.44
CA ASN A 161 -12.83 -6.06 5.50
C ASN A 161 -11.59 -5.27 5.95
N VAL A 162 -11.13 -4.34 5.12
CA VAL A 162 -9.97 -3.49 5.43
C VAL A 162 -10.29 -2.49 6.55
N PHE A 163 -11.52 -1.97 6.61
CA PHE A 163 -11.94 -0.94 7.55
C PHE A 163 -12.10 -1.40 9.00
N GLN A 164 -12.40 -2.68 9.24
CA GLN A 164 -12.77 -3.17 10.56
C GLN A 164 -11.65 -3.00 11.60
N ARG A 165 -10.41 -2.82 11.16
CA ARG A 165 -9.23 -2.65 12.04
C ARG A 165 -8.57 -1.29 11.92
N VAL A 166 -8.98 -0.45 10.97
CA VAL A 166 -8.44 0.91 10.74
C VAL A 166 -8.53 1.73 12.02
N PHE A 167 -9.67 1.66 12.70
CA PHE A 167 -9.94 2.45 13.90
C PHE A 167 -9.33 1.87 15.19
N ASP A 168 -8.81 0.64 15.17
CA ASP A 168 -8.25 0.00 16.37
C ASP A 168 -6.77 0.39 16.61
N SER A 169 -6.05 0.81 15.57
CA SER A 169 -4.63 1.19 15.69
C SER A 169 -4.48 2.70 15.77
N TRP A 170 -4.21 3.21 16.97
CA TRP A 170 -3.93 4.63 17.20
C TRP A 170 -2.72 5.13 16.41
N VAL A 171 -1.70 4.28 16.22
CA VAL A 171 -0.51 4.62 15.42
C VAL A 171 -0.90 4.82 13.95
N PHE A 172 -1.73 3.92 13.41
CA PHE A 172 -2.21 4.02 12.03
C PHE A 172 -3.06 5.28 11.82
N LEU A 173 -4.00 5.55 12.74
CA LEU A 173 -4.82 6.76 12.67
C LEU A 173 -3.96 8.03 12.78
N GLY A 174 -2.96 8.02 13.65
CA GLY A 174 -2.00 9.11 13.79
C GLY A 174 -1.21 9.38 12.51
N VAL A 175 -0.76 8.32 11.81
CA VAL A 175 -0.06 8.46 10.52
C VAL A 175 -0.98 9.02 9.44
N ILE A 176 -2.19 8.48 9.28
CA ILE A 176 -3.15 8.99 8.28
C ILE A 176 -3.47 10.45 8.55
N PHE A 177 -3.76 10.82 9.80
CA PHE A 177 -4.01 12.21 10.19
C PHE A 177 -2.79 13.10 9.91
N SER A 178 -1.59 12.65 10.27
CA SER A 178 -0.35 13.38 10.02
C SER A 178 -0.11 13.59 8.53
N THR A 179 -0.34 12.57 7.70
CA THR A 179 -0.17 12.65 6.24
C THR A 179 -1.15 13.66 5.63
N VAL A 180 -2.43 13.63 6.04
CA VAL A 180 -3.43 14.60 5.56
C VAL A 180 -3.09 16.02 6.04
N ALA A 181 -2.68 16.18 7.30
CA ALA A 181 -2.28 17.48 7.83
C ALA A 181 -1.07 18.06 7.07
N PHE A 182 -0.04 17.24 6.84
CA PHE A 182 1.09 17.66 6.03
C PHE A 182 0.72 17.94 4.58
N GLN A 183 -0.21 17.18 3.99
CA GLN A 183 -0.68 17.45 2.63
C GLN A 183 -1.39 18.81 2.53
N ILE A 184 -2.20 19.17 3.52
CA ILE A 184 -2.84 20.49 3.59
C ILE A 184 -1.76 21.58 3.73
N ILE A 185 -0.77 21.39 4.59
CA ILE A 185 0.34 22.34 4.76
C ILE A 185 1.12 22.50 3.45
N MET A 186 1.40 21.40 2.74
CA MET A 186 2.12 21.42 1.47
C MET A 186 1.38 22.22 0.40
N VAL A 187 0.08 21.97 0.22
CA VAL A 187 -0.73 22.59 -0.84
C VAL A 187 -1.10 24.05 -0.51
N GLU A 188 -1.41 24.37 0.75
CA GLU A 188 -1.93 25.69 1.12
C GLU A 188 -0.84 26.67 1.60
N LEU A 189 0.23 26.18 2.25
CA LEU A 189 1.25 27.04 2.88
C LEU A 189 2.61 26.98 2.17
N LEU A 190 2.97 25.84 1.57
CA LEU A 190 4.28 25.63 0.93
C LEU A 190 4.21 25.70 -0.61
N GLY A 191 3.21 26.39 -1.16
CA GLY A 191 2.96 26.50 -2.60
C GLY A 191 4.22 26.83 -3.44
N THR A 192 5.00 27.83 -3.01
CA THR A 192 6.23 28.25 -3.70
C THR A 192 7.36 27.21 -3.66
N PHE A 193 7.41 26.36 -2.64
CA PHE A 193 8.43 25.30 -2.53
C PHE A 193 8.02 24.02 -3.25
N ALA A 194 6.72 23.71 -3.25
CA ALA A 194 6.18 22.48 -3.80
C ALA A 194 5.71 22.61 -5.26
N ASP A 195 5.81 23.81 -5.86
CA ASP A 195 5.18 24.19 -7.13
C ASP A 195 3.69 23.82 -7.14
N THR A 196 2.97 24.27 -6.10
CA THR A 196 1.54 24.00 -5.92
C THR A 196 0.76 25.29 -5.70
N VAL A 197 -0.51 25.29 -6.10
CA VAL A 197 -1.45 26.40 -5.85
C VAL A 197 -2.56 25.94 -4.89
N PRO A 198 -3.09 26.84 -4.05
CA PRO A 198 -4.23 26.54 -3.17
C PRO A 198 -5.41 25.93 -3.95
N LEU A 199 -5.95 24.82 -3.45
CA LEU A 199 -7.06 24.13 -4.10
C LEU A 199 -8.40 24.60 -3.53
N SER A 200 -9.41 24.71 -4.39
CA SER A 200 -10.78 24.88 -3.91
C SER A 200 -11.24 23.65 -3.15
N TRP A 201 -12.18 23.84 -2.21
CA TRP A 201 -12.77 22.74 -1.45
C TRP A 201 -13.40 21.66 -2.34
N GLU A 202 -13.95 22.04 -3.49
CA GLU A 202 -14.51 21.10 -4.47
C GLU A 202 -13.45 20.18 -5.06
N LEU A 203 -12.27 20.71 -5.39
CA LEU A 203 -11.14 19.93 -5.91
C LEU A 203 -10.54 19.04 -4.81
N TRP A 204 -10.46 19.54 -3.58
CA TRP A 204 -10.10 18.70 -2.43
C TRP A 204 -11.06 17.51 -2.30
N LEU A 205 -12.37 17.76 -2.26
CA LEU A 205 -13.36 16.69 -2.16
C LEU A 205 -13.29 15.71 -3.35
N ALA A 206 -13.16 16.21 -4.58
CA ALA A 206 -13.03 15.38 -5.77
C ALA A 206 -11.79 14.47 -5.70
N SER A 207 -10.64 15.00 -5.28
CA SER A 207 -9.39 14.22 -5.13
C SER A 207 -9.53 13.12 -4.07
N VAL A 208 -10.20 13.40 -2.95
CA VAL A 208 -10.49 12.42 -1.90
C VAL A 208 -11.43 11.34 -2.42
N LEU A 209 -12.49 11.70 -3.16
CA LEU A 209 -13.45 10.75 -3.72
C LEU A 209 -12.80 9.80 -4.74
N ILE A 210 -11.95 10.35 -5.62
CA ILE A 210 -11.18 9.57 -6.60
C ILE A 210 -10.21 8.61 -5.87
N GLY A 211 -9.55 9.11 -4.82
CA GLY A 211 -8.74 8.28 -3.94
C GLY A 211 -9.57 7.17 -3.29
N ALA A 212 -10.74 7.47 -2.73
CA ALA A 212 -11.59 6.52 -2.04
C ALA A 212 -12.11 5.42 -2.97
N ALA A 213 -12.33 5.72 -4.24
CA ALA A 213 -12.68 4.72 -5.25
C ALA A 213 -11.60 3.63 -5.42
N SER A 214 -10.33 3.90 -5.09
CA SER A 214 -9.27 2.87 -5.06
C SER A 214 -9.57 1.75 -4.05
N LEU A 215 -10.30 2.04 -2.97
CA LEU A 215 -10.72 1.03 -1.98
C LEU A 215 -11.79 0.10 -2.54
N VAL A 216 -12.72 0.65 -3.34
CA VAL A 216 -13.75 -0.16 -4.00
C VAL A 216 -13.09 -1.10 -5.00
N ILE A 217 -12.15 -0.59 -5.79
CA ILE A 217 -11.35 -1.41 -6.71
C ILE A 217 -10.55 -2.46 -5.95
N ALA A 218 -10.00 -2.13 -4.78
CA ALA A 218 -9.30 -3.10 -3.95
C ALA A 218 -10.20 -4.26 -3.51
N VAL A 219 -11.45 -3.97 -3.11
CA VAL A 219 -12.44 -4.99 -2.75
C VAL A 219 -12.72 -5.88 -3.95
N VAL A 220 -12.94 -5.29 -5.13
CA VAL A 220 -13.16 -6.05 -6.38
C VAL A 220 -11.98 -6.95 -6.71
N LEU A 221 -10.74 -6.44 -6.63
CA LEU A 221 -9.53 -7.22 -6.87
C LEU A 221 -9.38 -8.39 -5.90
N LYS A 222 -9.74 -8.18 -4.63
CA LYS A 222 -9.70 -9.24 -3.61
C LYS A 222 -10.72 -10.34 -3.83
N CYS A 223 -11.83 -10.06 -4.52
CA CYS A 223 -12.81 -11.06 -4.93
C CYS A 223 -12.32 -11.98 -6.05
N ILE A 224 -11.29 -11.59 -6.81
CA ILE A 224 -10.73 -12.41 -7.89
C ILE A 224 -9.84 -13.50 -7.27
N PRO A 225 -10.22 -14.79 -7.34
CA PRO A 225 -9.43 -15.86 -6.76
C PRO A 225 -8.10 -15.99 -7.50
N VAL A 226 -7.00 -15.93 -6.75
CA VAL A 226 -5.68 -16.27 -7.27
C VAL A 226 -5.40 -17.69 -6.82
N GLN A 227 -4.97 -18.55 -7.75
CA GLN A 227 -4.39 -19.84 -7.39
C GLN A 227 -3.12 -19.58 -6.56
N SER A 228 -3.28 -19.55 -5.24
CA SER A 228 -2.21 -19.82 -4.30
C SER A 228 -1.57 -21.11 -4.77
N THR A 229 -0.28 -21.12 -5.12
CA THR A 229 0.42 -22.38 -5.42
C THR A 229 0.08 -23.33 -4.28
N ASN A 230 -0.68 -24.37 -4.63
CA ASN A 230 -1.38 -25.19 -3.67
C ASN A 230 -0.40 -25.75 -2.64
N ALA A 231 -0.89 -25.83 -1.41
CA ALA A 231 -0.35 -26.71 -0.39
C ALA A 231 -0.26 -28.19 -0.86
N ASP A 232 -0.77 -28.53 -2.05
CA ASP A 232 -0.65 -29.84 -2.70
C ASP A 232 0.79 -30.23 -3.08
N GLN A 233 1.75 -29.28 -3.17
CA GLN A 233 3.17 -29.64 -3.29
C GLN A 233 3.86 -29.89 -1.94
N ILE A 234 3.22 -29.52 -0.82
CA ILE A 234 3.80 -29.64 0.53
C ILE A 234 3.49 -31.01 1.15
N SER A 235 2.39 -31.66 0.74
CA SER A 235 2.10 -33.04 1.14
C SER A 235 3.13 -34.05 0.65
N ASP A 236 3.77 -33.82 -0.50
CA ASP A 236 4.77 -34.75 -1.04
C ASP A 236 6.16 -34.63 -0.36
N HIS A 237 6.50 -33.47 0.20
CA HIS A 237 7.82 -33.25 0.81
C HIS A 237 7.86 -33.48 2.33
N HIS A 238 6.72 -33.60 3.02
CA HIS A 238 6.68 -33.80 4.47
C HIS A 238 6.80 -35.26 4.94
N HIS A 239 6.86 -36.24 4.03
CA HIS A 239 7.07 -37.64 4.39
C HIS A 239 8.52 -38.01 4.78
N VAL A 240 9.44 -37.05 4.91
CA VAL A 240 10.86 -37.33 5.25
C VAL A 240 11.11 -37.46 6.76
N TYR A 241 10.11 -37.23 7.63
CA TYR A 241 10.22 -37.63 9.03
C TYR A 241 9.57 -38.99 9.21
N GLN A 242 10.39 -40.05 9.08
CA GLN A 242 10.05 -41.32 9.69
C GLN A 242 9.87 -41.10 11.20
N PRO A 243 8.77 -41.56 11.80
CA PRO A 243 8.68 -41.60 13.25
C PRO A 243 9.85 -42.44 13.77
N LEU A 244 10.61 -41.88 14.72
CA LEU A 244 11.65 -42.63 15.43
C LEU A 244 11.04 -43.92 15.98
N PRO A 245 11.66 -45.09 15.78
CA PRO A 245 11.14 -46.35 16.28
C PRO A 245 10.96 -46.25 17.79
N SER A 246 9.72 -46.26 18.23
CA SER A 246 9.32 -46.34 19.63
C SER A 246 9.20 -47.82 20.01
N GLY A 247 10.26 -48.39 20.59
CA GLY A 247 10.21 -49.74 21.14
C GLY A 247 11.53 -50.19 21.79
N PRO A 248 11.50 -50.90 22.94
CA PRO A 248 12.64 -51.11 23.81
C PRO A 248 13.35 -52.43 23.50
N ASP A 249 14.25 -52.44 22.52
CA ASP A 249 15.13 -53.60 22.25
C ASP A 249 16.59 -53.15 22.16
N MET A 250 17.11 -52.66 23.29
CA MET A 250 18.54 -52.71 23.59
C MET A 250 18.69 -53.18 25.04
N ALA A 251 18.52 -54.49 25.22
CA ALA A 251 19.07 -55.27 26.31
C ALA A 251 20.33 -55.99 25.80
#